data_AF-A0A2N0S7V2-F1
#
_entry.id   AF-A0A2N0S7V2-F1
#
_cell.length_a   1.000
_cell.length_b   1.000
_cell.length_c   1.000
_cell.angle_alpha   90.00
_cell.angle_beta   90.00
_cell.angle_gamma   90.00
#
_symmetry.space_group_name_H-M   'P 1'
#
loop_
_entity.id
_entity.type
_entity.pdbx_description
1 polymer ?
#
loop_
_entity_poly.entity_id
_entity_poly.type
_entity_poly.pdbx_seq_one_letter_code
_entity_poly.pdbx_strand_id
1 'polypeptide(L)'
;MKILSTINFIILIGLICLTQTLSHKCLEFKKPLYKYKTQVVDCPLVTANDKRQTQTSPDNMFVVDFDCSINNATLCDKVKDVFITAGKFITATLDLKSAVSVKAQFVDFCASFNDCDTNAIILGAAGPARMIPFLNDTEGKVRLYPQALYKQMNLPDHPQFGPNEIEAIFNANMSYWFEGDPLPMGFRQADMLYVVLHELIHGLGFINSWNDYFNLQALHPYIDAIMEVDTGTPGTPGTPGAPGAPGTPAGTPGAPGTPAGAPGTPGIPGVPGTSPGTPPGSPGSPVPSNVIVQFLEFKFDRNLVLLKSGQSLSSITDQLNTFKFDLNLPNDLIINSFIKSPQFQIAKNMYTLGTTHGEIGFLLTPDVQPNTTLTADQIRDNVLIVETSLNPFVSSSSIGHVDFDTYINSSDFLMLFTYPHGKTLAEMMDRSNSTNTYGPIGPKLRTLLGILGYEVKSSYTSPIIFNASNTATINSTDTSNNNENNNDKKNNSSFGKDGIL
;
A
#
# COMPACT_ATOMS: atom_id res chain seq x y z
N MET A 1 -55.38 -50.38 26.44
CA MET A 1 -55.36 -50.84 25.04
C MET A 1 -54.27 -50.05 24.33
N LYS A 2 -53.29 -50.72 23.68
CA LYS A 2 -52.15 -50.19 22.91
C LYS A 2 -51.28 -49.07 23.52
N ILE A 3 -50.10 -49.50 23.98
CA ILE A 3 -48.86 -48.72 24.05
C ILE A 3 -48.25 -48.66 22.63
N LEU A 4 -47.76 -47.49 22.20
CA LEU A 4 -46.85 -47.19 21.06
C LEU A 4 -46.64 -45.65 21.09
N SER A 5 -45.46 -45.04 20.89
CA SER A 5 -44.12 -45.57 20.64
C SER A 5 -43.05 -44.68 21.32
N THR A 6 -41.94 -45.30 21.68
CA THR A 6 -40.73 -44.75 22.30
C THR A 6 -39.85 -43.92 21.36
N ILE A 7 -39.09 -43.00 21.97
CA ILE A 7 -37.67 -42.65 21.73
C ILE A 7 -37.28 -42.27 20.28
N ASN A 8 -36.99 -40.97 20.09
CA ASN A 8 -35.76 -40.52 19.41
C ASN A 8 -35.60 -38.99 19.55
N PHE A 9 -34.83 -38.54 20.54
CA PHE A 9 -34.12 -37.26 20.46
C PHE A 9 -32.71 -37.47 21.02
N ILE A 10 -31.91 -38.18 20.23
CA ILE A 10 -30.50 -38.41 20.49
C ILE A 10 -29.80 -37.05 20.46
N ILE A 11 -29.06 -36.80 21.53
CA ILE A 11 -27.87 -35.95 21.65
C ILE A 11 -27.39 -35.41 20.29
N LEU A 12 -27.84 -34.20 19.96
CA LEU A 12 -27.15 -33.32 19.02
C LEU A 12 -26.97 -31.94 19.67
N ILE A 13 -26.43 -31.95 20.89
CA ILE A 13 -25.52 -30.87 21.29
C ILE A 13 -24.32 -31.05 20.37
N GLY A 14 -24.41 -30.44 19.19
CA GLY A 14 -23.30 -30.41 18.26
C GLY A 14 -22.10 -29.83 18.98
N LEU A 15 -20.91 -30.38 18.67
CA LEU A 15 -19.69 -29.64 18.82
C LEU A 15 -19.82 -28.37 17.96
N ILE A 16 -20.34 -27.29 18.55
CA ILE A 16 -19.85 -25.96 18.25
C ILE A 16 -18.45 -25.94 18.87
N CYS A 17 -17.54 -26.66 18.22
CA CYS A 17 -16.15 -26.32 18.27
C CYS A 17 -16.13 -24.87 17.79
N LEU A 18 -15.84 -23.93 18.69
CA LEU A 18 -15.43 -22.60 18.27
C LEU A 18 -14.05 -22.78 17.62
N THR A 19 -14.06 -23.29 16.39
CA THR A 19 -13.05 -22.96 15.40
C THR A 19 -13.18 -21.46 15.20
N GLN A 20 -12.48 -20.70 16.04
CA GLN A 20 -12.02 -19.37 15.67
C GLN A 20 -11.08 -19.60 14.49
N THR A 21 -11.67 -19.73 13.30
CA THR A 21 -10.94 -19.72 12.04
C THR A 21 -10.22 -18.39 12.02
N LEU A 22 -8.91 -18.40 12.23
CA LEU A 22 -8.10 -17.20 12.31
C LEU A 22 -8.25 -16.46 10.98
N SER A 23 -9.06 -15.41 11.03
CA SER A 23 -9.35 -14.57 9.89
C SER A 23 -8.05 -13.87 9.47
N HIS A 24 -7.74 -13.93 8.19
CA HIS A 24 -6.62 -13.21 7.63
C HIS A 24 -6.79 -11.72 7.91
N LYS A 25 -5.67 -11.04 8.16
CA LYS A 25 -5.62 -9.62 8.51
C LYS A 25 -5.09 -8.82 7.33
N CYS A 26 -5.75 -7.71 7.04
CA CYS A 26 -5.35 -6.75 6.02
C CYS A 26 -5.18 -5.38 6.66
N LEU A 27 -4.51 -4.49 5.95
CA LEU A 27 -4.21 -3.15 6.42
C LEU A 27 -4.96 -2.12 5.56
N GLU A 28 -5.71 -1.22 6.18
CA GLU A 28 -6.40 -0.11 5.50
C GLU A 28 -5.87 1.23 6.00
N PHE A 29 -5.83 2.25 5.13
CA PHE A 29 -5.47 3.60 5.53
C PHE A 29 -6.70 4.38 5.98
N LYS A 30 -6.62 4.99 7.16
CA LYS A 30 -7.63 5.88 7.73
C LYS A 30 -7.52 7.27 7.13
N LYS A 31 -8.67 7.95 7.05
CA LYS A 31 -8.76 9.32 6.54
C LYS A 31 -8.21 10.38 7.52
N PRO A 32 -7.71 11.51 7.01
CA PRO A 32 -7.34 11.73 5.61
C PRO A 32 -6.06 10.95 5.24
N LEU A 33 -5.98 10.48 4.01
CA LEU A 33 -4.99 9.47 3.56
C LEU A 33 -3.54 9.92 3.79
N TYR A 34 -3.25 11.20 3.53
CA TYR A 34 -1.94 11.83 3.73
C TYR A 34 -1.47 11.91 5.20
N LYS A 35 -2.26 11.43 6.17
CA LYS A 35 -1.84 11.33 7.59
C LYS A 35 -1.37 9.93 7.99
N TYR A 36 -1.30 8.97 7.06
CA TYR A 36 -0.72 7.61 7.21
C TYR A 36 -1.18 6.82 8.45
N LYS A 37 -2.33 7.17 9.02
CA LYS A 37 -2.94 6.40 10.11
C LYS A 37 -3.50 5.13 9.50
N THR A 38 -3.15 3.98 10.04
CA THR A 38 -3.61 2.69 9.51
C THR A 38 -4.63 2.01 10.43
N GLN A 39 -5.30 1.00 9.90
CA GLN A 39 -6.17 0.09 10.64
C GLN A 39 -5.93 -1.35 10.16
N VAL A 40 -5.65 -2.25 11.09
CA VAL A 40 -5.75 -3.69 10.83
C VAL A 40 -7.23 -4.06 10.79
N VAL A 41 -7.66 -4.71 9.71
CA VAL A 41 -9.04 -5.17 9.48
C VAL A 41 -9.07 -6.67 9.21
N ASP A 42 -10.22 -7.29 9.47
CA ASP A 42 -10.48 -8.67 9.07
C ASP A 42 -10.77 -8.77 7.57
N CYS A 43 -10.09 -9.69 6.90
CA CYS A 43 -10.23 -10.02 5.48
C CYS A 43 -10.09 -11.54 5.29
N PRO A 44 -11.04 -12.35 5.77
CA PRO A 44 -10.93 -13.81 5.75
C PRO A 44 -10.67 -14.35 4.35
N LEU A 45 -9.97 -15.48 4.23
CA LEU A 45 -9.81 -16.15 2.94
C LEU A 45 -11.19 -16.55 2.39
N VAL A 46 -11.40 -16.23 1.11
CA VAL A 46 -12.58 -16.60 0.35
C VAL A 46 -12.17 -17.39 -0.90
N THR A 47 -12.97 -18.40 -1.23
CA THR A 47 -12.89 -19.08 -2.52
C THR A 47 -13.60 -18.22 -3.57
N ALA A 48 -13.10 -18.23 -4.82
CA ALA A 48 -13.48 -17.31 -5.88
C ALA A 48 -15.00 -17.02 -6.04
N ASN A 49 -15.45 -15.85 -5.54
CA ASN A 49 -16.68 -15.18 -5.99
C ASN A 49 -16.83 -13.71 -5.55
N ASP A 50 -15.90 -13.13 -4.78
CA ASP A 50 -16.06 -11.76 -4.28
C ASP A 50 -15.67 -10.70 -5.33
N LYS A 51 -16.68 -10.30 -6.12
CA LYS A 51 -16.76 -9.04 -6.88
C LYS A 51 -15.50 -8.57 -7.63
N ARG A 52 -14.86 -9.45 -8.40
CA ARG A 52 -14.05 -9.00 -9.55
C ARG A 52 -15.00 -8.35 -10.55
N GLN A 53 -15.15 -7.03 -10.50
CA GLN A 53 -16.01 -6.29 -11.43
C GLN A 53 -15.55 -6.56 -12.87
N THR A 54 -16.39 -7.25 -13.61
CA THR A 54 -16.17 -7.67 -14.99
C THR A 54 -17.20 -7.03 -15.91
N GLN A 55 -17.19 -5.69 -15.97
CA GLN A 55 -17.56 -4.94 -17.18
C GLN A 55 -17.22 -3.45 -17.01
N THR A 56 -16.04 -3.11 -17.45
CA THR A 56 -15.67 -1.77 -17.89
C THR A 56 -15.50 -1.78 -19.42
N SER A 57 -15.46 -0.60 -20.05
CA SER A 57 -15.14 -0.51 -21.48
C SER A 57 -13.65 -0.88 -21.72
N PRO A 58 -13.28 -1.54 -22.84
CA PRO A 58 -11.89 -1.92 -23.11
C PRO A 58 -10.87 -0.76 -23.14
N ASP A 59 -11.33 0.49 -23.30
CA ASP A 59 -10.51 1.70 -23.28
C ASP A 59 -10.34 2.33 -21.88
N ASN A 60 -11.12 1.92 -20.87
CA ASN A 60 -11.01 2.43 -19.50
C ASN A 60 -11.35 1.36 -18.46
N MET A 61 -10.36 0.77 -17.80
CA MET A 61 -10.50 -0.25 -16.75
C MET A 61 -10.70 0.32 -15.33
N PHE A 62 -10.95 1.63 -15.19
CA PHE A 62 -11.17 2.28 -13.90
C PHE A 62 -12.65 2.61 -13.67
N VAL A 63 -13.16 2.25 -12.49
CA VAL A 63 -14.52 2.55 -12.03
C VAL A 63 -14.41 3.57 -10.89
N VAL A 64 -15.06 4.72 -11.03
CA VAL A 64 -14.87 5.85 -10.11
C VAL A 64 -16.15 6.14 -9.33
N ASP A 65 -16.11 5.85 -8.03
CA ASP A 65 -17.07 6.31 -7.04
C ASP A 65 -16.65 7.73 -6.62
N PHE A 66 -17.25 8.75 -7.25
CA PHE A 66 -16.87 10.16 -7.10
C PHE A 66 -17.84 10.94 -6.22
N ASP A 67 -17.33 11.47 -5.11
CA ASP A 67 -18.01 12.38 -4.19
C ASP A 67 -17.44 13.81 -4.32
N CYS A 68 -18.32 14.80 -4.36
CA CYS A 68 -17.94 16.21 -4.52
C CYS A 68 -18.70 17.06 -3.49
N SER A 69 -17.98 17.63 -2.52
CA SER A 69 -18.62 18.32 -1.38
C SER A 69 -18.81 19.82 -1.60
N ILE A 70 -18.35 20.38 -2.72
CA ILE A 70 -18.45 21.80 -3.03
C ILE A 70 -19.72 22.14 -3.82
N ASN A 71 -20.25 23.35 -3.62
CA ASN A 71 -21.45 23.83 -4.30
C ASN A 71 -21.12 24.42 -5.70
N ASN A 72 -20.49 23.62 -6.57
CA ASN A 72 -20.17 23.99 -7.96
C ASN A 72 -20.23 22.75 -8.87
N ALA A 73 -21.44 22.42 -9.34
CA ALA A 73 -21.69 21.22 -10.15
C ALA A 73 -20.80 21.16 -11.41
N THR A 74 -20.64 22.27 -12.13
CA THR A 74 -19.81 22.32 -13.35
C THR A 74 -18.34 21.98 -13.07
N LEU A 75 -17.79 22.40 -11.92
CA LEU A 75 -16.44 22.03 -11.51
C LEU A 75 -16.36 20.57 -11.05
N CYS A 76 -17.36 20.07 -10.32
CA CYS A 76 -17.47 18.66 -9.95
C CYS A 76 -17.49 17.76 -11.20
N ASP A 77 -18.28 18.10 -12.22
CA ASP A 77 -18.38 17.34 -13.48
C ASP A 77 -17.04 17.35 -14.23
N LYS A 78 -16.37 18.51 -14.35
CA LYS A 78 -15.01 18.58 -14.93
C LYS A 78 -14.01 17.67 -14.21
N VAL A 79 -13.99 17.70 -12.88
CA VAL A 79 -13.09 16.86 -12.07
C VAL A 79 -13.41 15.38 -12.27
N LYS A 80 -14.69 15.00 -12.31
CA LYS A 80 -15.13 13.63 -12.60
C LYS A 80 -14.66 13.14 -13.98
N ASP A 81 -14.78 13.97 -15.00
CA ASP A 81 -14.31 13.65 -16.36
C ASP A 81 -12.79 13.51 -16.44
N VAL A 82 -12.04 14.24 -15.60
CA VAL A 82 -10.58 14.03 -15.44
C VAL A 82 -10.27 12.64 -14.88
N PHE A 83 -10.99 12.14 -13.88
CA PHE A 83 -10.79 10.75 -13.39
C PHE A 83 -11.07 9.70 -14.48
N ILE A 84 -12.13 9.89 -15.27
CA ILE A 84 -12.45 9.02 -16.41
C ILE A 84 -11.29 9.04 -17.42
N THR A 85 -10.72 10.22 -17.68
CA THR A 85 -9.60 10.41 -18.61
C THR A 85 -8.30 9.78 -18.07
N ALA A 86 -7.98 9.97 -16.79
CA ALA A 86 -6.83 9.36 -16.13
C ALA A 86 -6.90 7.82 -16.17
N GLY A 87 -8.09 7.26 -15.94
CA GLY A 87 -8.35 5.83 -16.09
C GLY A 87 -8.03 5.30 -17.50
N LYS A 88 -8.35 6.07 -18.55
CA LYS A 88 -7.98 5.75 -19.94
C LYS A 88 -6.46 5.79 -20.17
N PHE A 89 -5.75 6.78 -19.64
CA PHE A 89 -4.28 6.87 -19.76
C PHE A 89 -3.55 5.68 -19.11
N ILE A 90 -4.00 5.27 -17.92
CA ILE A 90 -3.46 4.08 -17.26
C ILE A 90 -3.84 2.82 -18.03
N THR A 91 -5.07 2.72 -18.54
CA THR A 91 -5.54 1.59 -19.38
C THR A 91 -4.81 1.52 -20.73
N ALA A 92 -4.34 2.64 -21.28
CA ALA A 92 -3.48 2.66 -22.46
C ALA A 92 -2.04 2.17 -22.18
N THR A 93 -1.64 2.15 -20.90
CA THR A 93 -0.30 1.72 -20.44
C THR A 93 -0.27 0.31 -19.88
N LEU A 94 -1.32 -0.13 -19.19
CA LEU A 94 -1.42 -1.43 -18.51
C LEU A 94 -2.50 -2.33 -19.13
N ASP A 95 -2.26 -3.63 -19.12
CA ASP A 95 -3.27 -4.64 -19.45
C ASP A 95 -3.86 -5.23 -18.15
N LEU A 96 -4.92 -4.59 -17.67
CA LEU A 96 -5.54 -4.92 -16.39
C LEU A 96 -6.51 -6.10 -16.56
N LYS A 97 -6.29 -7.15 -15.77
CA LYS A 97 -7.10 -8.40 -15.79
C LYS A 97 -8.43 -8.25 -15.04
N SER A 98 -8.57 -7.19 -14.26
CA SER A 98 -9.80 -6.82 -13.56
C SER A 98 -9.86 -5.32 -13.34
N ALA A 99 -11.08 -4.76 -13.33
CA ALA A 99 -11.28 -3.33 -13.13
C ALA A 99 -10.78 -2.86 -11.75
N VAL A 100 -10.24 -1.64 -11.71
CA VAL A 100 -9.74 -0.97 -10.51
C VAL A 100 -10.78 0.06 -10.05
N SER A 101 -11.35 -0.17 -8.88
CA SER A 101 -12.35 0.71 -8.27
C SER A 101 -11.65 1.80 -7.45
N VAL A 102 -11.97 3.07 -7.75
CA VAL A 102 -11.43 4.26 -7.10
C VAL A 102 -12.54 4.97 -6.35
N LYS A 103 -12.34 5.22 -5.06
CA LYS A 103 -13.19 6.12 -4.28
C LYS A 103 -12.56 7.49 -4.19
N ALA A 104 -13.04 8.40 -5.03
CA ALA A 104 -12.51 9.74 -5.20
C ALA A 104 -13.37 10.78 -4.49
N GLN A 105 -12.72 11.73 -3.81
CA GLN A 105 -13.39 12.85 -3.13
C GLN A 105 -12.79 14.18 -3.59
N PHE A 106 -13.63 15.16 -3.96
CA PHE A 106 -13.23 16.54 -4.21
C PHE A 106 -13.82 17.44 -3.12
N VAL A 107 -12.97 17.89 -2.19
CA VAL A 107 -13.41 18.56 -0.95
C VAL A 107 -12.46 19.70 -0.58
N ASP A 108 -12.98 20.75 0.05
CA ASP A 108 -12.16 21.84 0.59
C ASP A 108 -11.41 21.34 1.84
N PHE A 109 -10.08 21.27 1.79
CA PHE A 109 -9.28 20.73 2.91
C PHE A 109 -9.24 21.67 4.12
N CYS A 110 -9.34 22.97 3.89
CA CYS A 110 -9.41 23.96 4.96
C CYS A 110 -10.73 23.83 5.73
N ALA A 111 -11.86 23.78 5.01
CA ALA A 111 -13.18 23.62 5.60
C ALA A 111 -13.40 22.23 6.22
N SER A 112 -12.88 21.16 5.62
CA SER A 112 -13.14 19.77 6.03
C SER A 112 -12.19 19.27 7.12
N PHE A 113 -10.92 19.70 7.10
CA PHE A 113 -9.85 19.13 7.93
C PHE A 113 -9.05 20.17 8.73
N ASN A 114 -9.41 21.47 8.63
CA ASN A 114 -8.63 22.59 9.17
C ASN A 114 -7.17 22.60 8.62
N ASP A 115 -7.02 22.19 7.37
CA ASP A 115 -5.75 22.10 6.64
C ASP A 115 -5.75 23.21 5.57
N CYS A 116 -5.41 24.44 5.99
CA CYS A 116 -5.59 25.66 5.19
C CYS A 116 -4.30 26.12 4.51
N ASP A 117 -3.52 25.17 3.99
CA ASP A 117 -2.30 25.40 3.20
C ASP A 117 -1.26 26.32 3.87
N THR A 118 -1.25 26.32 5.22
CA THR A 118 -0.46 27.26 6.02
C THR A 118 1.04 26.96 5.98
N ASN A 119 1.41 25.69 5.82
CA ASN A 119 2.80 25.22 5.77
C ASN A 119 3.21 24.79 4.35
N ALA A 120 2.42 23.91 3.73
CA ALA A 120 2.57 23.45 2.34
C ALA A 120 1.18 23.43 1.67
N ILE A 121 1.14 23.54 0.35
CA ILE A 121 -0.08 23.35 -0.44
C ILE A 121 -0.18 21.87 -0.79
N ILE A 122 -1.31 21.22 -0.44
CA ILE A 122 -1.56 19.82 -0.83
C ILE A 122 -2.60 19.83 -1.95
N LEU A 123 -2.21 19.37 -3.14
CA LEU A 123 -3.10 19.33 -4.32
C LEU A 123 -4.01 18.09 -4.30
N GLY A 124 -3.47 16.96 -3.84
CA GLY A 124 -4.15 15.66 -3.80
C GLY A 124 -3.52 14.74 -2.78
N ALA A 125 -4.12 13.57 -2.60
CA ALA A 125 -3.52 12.42 -1.97
C ALA A 125 -4.32 11.18 -2.35
N ALA A 126 -3.66 10.12 -2.82
CA ALA A 126 -4.25 8.80 -2.96
C ALA A 126 -3.30 7.69 -2.56
N GLY A 127 -3.88 6.51 -2.34
CA GLY A 127 -3.13 5.32 -2.01
C GLY A 127 -3.98 4.07 -2.09
N PRO A 128 -3.37 2.89 -1.90
CA PRO A 128 -4.10 1.64 -1.85
C PRO A 128 -5.15 1.72 -0.74
N ALA A 129 -6.43 1.51 -1.05
CA ALA A 129 -7.49 1.51 -0.03
C ALA A 129 -7.26 0.39 1.00
N ARG A 130 -6.72 -0.74 0.53
CA ARG A 130 -6.31 -1.90 1.31
C ARG A 130 -4.96 -2.44 0.82
N MET A 131 -4.13 -2.82 1.77
CA MET A 131 -2.87 -3.53 1.62
C MET A 131 -3.03 -4.95 2.18
N ILE A 132 -2.61 -5.95 1.40
CA ILE A 132 -2.84 -7.37 1.65
C ILE A 132 -1.49 -8.05 1.89
N PRO A 133 -1.29 -8.75 3.02
CA PRO A 133 -0.07 -9.53 3.22
C PRO A 133 -0.04 -10.72 2.26
N PHE A 134 1.10 -10.90 1.60
CA PHE A 134 1.35 -12.01 0.70
C PHE A 134 2.74 -12.61 0.96
N LEU A 135 2.78 -13.92 1.21
CA LEU A 135 4.01 -14.70 1.28
C LEU A 135 4.48 -15.02 -0.15
N ASN A 136 5.70 -14.62 -0.49
CA ASN A 136 6.33 -15.06 -1.73
C ASN A 136 7.13 -16.34 -1.46
N ASP A 137 6.63 -17.49 -1.90
CA ASP A 137 7.23 -18.82 -1.66
C ASP A 137 8.70 -18.92 -2.10
N THR A 138 9.09 -18.17 -3.15
CA THR A 138 10.48 -18.15 -3.65
C THR A 138 11.44 -17.39 -2.72
N GLU A 139 10.92 -16.46 -1.90
CA GLU A 139 11.72 -15.59 -1.03
C GLU A 139 11.51 -15.88 0.47
N GLY A 140 10.50 -16.67 0.84
CA GLY A 140 10.13 -16.94 2.23
C GLY A 140 9.70 -15.70 3.02
N LYS A 141 9.37 -14.59 2.35
CA LYS A 141 9.12 -13.28 2.98
C LYS A 141 7.71 -12.78 2.70
N VAL A 142 7.01 -12.38 3.76
CA VAL A 142 5.72 -11.68 3.68
C VAL A 142 5.98 -10.21 3.34
N ARG A 143 5.27 -9.68 2.34
CA ARG A 143 5.19 -8.24 2.07
C ARG A 143 3.74 -7.81 1.88
N LEU A 144 3.47 -6.53 2.10
CA LEU A 144 2.16 -5.93 1.86
C LEU A 144 2.01 -5.50 0.40
N TYR A 145 0.98 -6.00 -0.28
CA TYR A 145 0.65 -5.69 -1.67
C TYR A 145 -0.60 -4.79 -1.73
N PRO A 146 -0.60 -3.72 -2.55
CA PRO A 146 -1.83 -2.99 -2.87
C PRO A 146 -2.93 -3.93 -3.37
N GLN A 147 -4.17 -3.77 -2.91
CA GLN A 147 -5.30 -4.56 -3.42
C GLN A 147 -5.43 -4.43 -4.95
N ALA A 148 -5.19 -3.22 -5.49
CA ALA A 148 -5.16 -2.95 -6.93
C ALA A 148 -4.27 -3.92 -7.71
N LEU A 149 -3.08 -4.20 -7.17
CA LEU A 149 -2.07 -5.12 -7.72
C LEU A 149 -2.43 -6.58 -7.45
N TYR A 150 -2.74 -6.91 -6.19
CA TYR A 150 -3.05 -8.28 -5.75
C TYR A 150 -4.20 -8.89 -6.56
N LYS A 151 -5.23 -8.08 -6.87
CA LYS A 151 -6.39 -8.47 -7.69
C LYS A 151 -5.99 -8.92 -9.10
N GLN A 152 -4.94 -8.33 -9.69
CA GLN A 152 -4.44 -8.73 -11.02
C GLN A 152 -3.73 -10.09 -11.03
N MET A 153 -3.30 -10.59 -9.87
CA MET A 153 -2.67 -11.91 -9.75
C MET A 153 -3.65 -13.07 -9.97
N ASN A 154 -4.96 -12.79 -9.97
CA ASN A 154 -6.02 -13.75 -10.34
C ASN A 154 -6.02 -15.07 -9.53
N LEU A 155 -5.55 -15.03 -8.28
CA LEU A 155 -5.42 -16.22 -7.42
C LEU A 155 -6.79 -16.89 -7.15
N PRO A 156 -6.87 -18.23 -7.03
CA PRO A 156 -8.12 -18.94 -6.82
C PRO A 156 -8.69 -18.73 -5.40
N ASP A 157 -7.80 -18.77 -4.41
CA ASP A 157 -8.06 -18.41 -3.02
C ASP A 157 -7.40 -17.06 -2.75
N HIS A 158 -8.11 -16.16 -2.08
CA HIS A 158 -7.58 -14.85 -1.71
C HIS A 158 -8.24 -14.30 -0.45
N PRO A 159 -7.61 -13.38 0.28
CA PRO A 159 -8.28 -12.59 1.31
C PRO A 159 -9.47 -11.84 0.71
N GLN A 160 -10.55 -11.71 1.47
CA GLN A 160 -11.71 -10.91 1.08
C GLN A 160 -11.27 -9.49 0.71
N PHE A 161 -11.72 -9.00 -0.45
CA PHE A 161 -11.37 -7.67 -0.92
C PHE A 161 -12.22 -6.58 -0.25
N GLY A 162 -11.62 -5.41 -0.06
CA GLY A 162 -12.34 -4.19 0.32
C GLY A 162 -13.17 -3.66 -0.85
N PRO A 163 -14.12 -2.73 -0.60
CA PRO A 163 -15.08 -2.26 -1.59
C PRO A 163 -14.42 -1.50 -2.76
N ASN A 164 -13.26 -0.89 -2.52
CA ASN A 164 -12.47 -0.16 -3.50
C ASN A 164 -11.01 -0.61 -3.44
N GLU A 165 -10.29 -0.46 -4.55
CA GLU A 165 -8.85 -0.73 -4.64
C GLU A 165 -8.00 0.49 -4.25
N ILE A 166 -8.48 1.70 -4.59
CA ILE A 166 -7.81 2.98 -4.35
C ILE A 166 -8.79 3.90 -3.61
N GLU A 167 -8.33 4.58 -2.55
CA GLU A 167 -9.00 5.80 -2.06
C GLU A 167 -8.18 7.01 -2.52
N ALA A 168 -8.86 8.10 -2.90
CA ALA A 168 -8.24 9.32 -3.37
C ALA A 168 -9.01 10.56 -2.87
N ILE A 169 -8.31 11.66 -2.60
CA ILE A 169 -8.89 12.90 -2.09
C ILE A 169 -8.13 14.12 -2.64
N PHE A 170 -8.85 15.13 -3.13
CA PHE A 170 -8.29 16.27 -3.85
C PHE A 170 -8.85 17.59 -3.32
N ASN A 171 -7.99 18.61 -3.25
CA ASN A 171 -8.28 19.84 -2.54
C ASN A 171 -9.07 20.82 -3.40
N ALA A 172 -10.37 20.95 -3.14
CA ALA A 172 -11.25 21.81 -3.92
C ALA A 172 -10.99 23.32 -3.72
N ASN A 173 -10.15 23.71 -2.75
CA ASN A 173 -9.71 25.10 -2.55
C ASN A 173 -8.47 25.47 -3.42
N MET A 174 -8.21 24.72 -4.49
CA MET A 174 -7.05 24.93 -5.37
C MET A 174 -7.41 25.45 -6.76
N SER A 175 -6.45 26.16 -7.36
CA SER A 175 -6.58 26.72 -8.70
C SER A 175 -6.11 25.71 -9.75
N TYR A 176 -7.02 24.85 -10.21
CA TYR A 176 -6.71 23.91 -11.28
C TYR A 176 -6.93 24.51 -12.68
N TRP A 177 -6.30 23.89 -13.67
CA TRP A 177 -6.57 24.04 -15.09
C TRP A 177 -7.00 22.70 -15.68
N PHE A 178 -7.87 22.75 -16.69
CA PHE A 178 -8.43 21.57 -17.35
C PHE A 178 -8.15 21.62 -18.85
N GLU A 179 -7.82 20.47 -19.46
CA GLU A 179 -7.66 20.35 -20.92
C GLU A 179 -8.93 20.87 -21.63
N GLY A 180 -8.75 21.78 -22.59
CA GLY A 180 -9.85 22.45 -23.28
C GLY A 180 -10.39 23.71 -22.60
N ASP A 181 -9.83 24.16 -21.47
CA ASP A 181 -10.16 25.48 -20.92
C ASP A 181 -9.82 26.61 -21.92
N PRO A 182 -10.63 27.69 -21.96
CA PRO A 182 -10.56 28.71 -23.01
C PRO A 182 -9.35 29.65 -22.90
N LEU A 183 -8.60 29.58 -21.80
CA LEU A 183 -7.38 30.35 -21.58
C LEU A 183 -6.19 29.39 -21.37
N PRO A 184 -4.97 29.76 -21.81
CA PRO A 184 -3.76 29.06 -21.44
C PRO A 184 -3.61 28.97 -19.92
N MET A 185 -2.98 27.89 -19.45
CA MET A 185 -2.77 27.68 -18.03
C MET A 185 -1.91 28.78 -17.40
N GLY A 186 -2.40 29.40 -16.34
CA GLY A 186 -1.65 30.38 -15.56
C GLY A 186 -0.50 29.73 -14.77
N PHE A 187 0.56 30.50 -14.51
CA PHE A 187 1.77 30.00 -13.84
C PHE A 187 1.52 29.30 -12.49
N ARG A 188 0.51 29.75 -11.73
CA ARG A 188 0.13 29.19 -10.43
C ARG A 188 -0.98 28.12 -10.50
N GLN A 189 -1.44 27.75 -11.68
CA GLN A 189 -2.42 26.68 -11.83
C GLN A 189 -1.73 25.32 -11.94
N ALA A 190 -2.42 24.29 -11.44
CA ALA A 190 -2.04 22.90 -11.64
C ALA A 190 -2.95 22.21 -12.67
N ASP A 191 -2.37 21.49 -13.62
CA ASP A 191 -3.12 20.62 -14.54
C ASP A 191 -3.78 19.48 -13.75
N MET A 192 -5.11 19.47 -13.67
CA MET A 192 -5.84 18.50 -12.87
C MET A 192 -5.63 17.05 -13.34
N LEU A 193 -5.37 16.84 -14.64
CA LEU A 193 -5.12 15.51 -15.19
C LEU A 193 -3.73 14.99 -14.80
N TYR A 194 -2.72 15.87 -14.70
CA TYR A 194 -1.43 15.50 -14.10
C TYR A 194 -1.63 15.03 -12.65
N VAL A 195 -2.28 15.86 -11.82
CA VAL A 195 -2.48 15.58 -10.39
C VAL A 195 -3.25 14.27 -10.20
N VAL A 196 -4.37 14.07 -10.90
CA VAL A 196 -5.15 12.83 -10.80
C VAL A 196 -4.37 11.61 -11.29
N LEU A 197 -3.59 11.71 -12.36
CA LEU A 197 -2.76 10.61 -12.82
C LEU A 197 -1.69 10.23 -11.80
N HIS A 198 -0.97 11.22 -11.27
CA HIS A 198 0.05 11.07 -10.25
C HIS A 198 -0.49 10.29 -9.04
N GLU A 199 -1.59 10.78 -8.45
CA GLU A 199 -2.24 10.15 -7.31
C GLU A 199 -2.65 8.70 -7.58
N LEU A 200 -3.23 8.42 -8.75
CA LEU A 200 -3.64 7.05 -9.08
C LEU A 200 -2.43 6.09 -9.20
N ILE A 201 -1.23 6.55 -9.54
CA ILE A 201 -0.02 5.71 -9.54
C ILE A 201 0.43 5.36 -8.11
N HIS A 202 0.29 6.24 -7.12
CA HIS A 202 0.44 5.86 -5.70
C HIS A 202 -0.58 4.77 -5.32
N GLY A 203 -1.84 4.93 -5.73
CA GLY A 203 -2.89 3.94 -5.54
C GLY A 203 -2.61 2.55 -6.13
N LEU A 204 -1.91 2.50 -7.27
CA LEU A 204 -1.48 1.25 -7.89
C LEU A 204 -0.28 0.59 -7.18
N GLY A 205 0.51 1.33 -6.40
CA GLY A 205 1.62 0.76 -5.63
C GLY A 205 2.97 1.47 -5.73
N PHE A 206 3.03 2.68 -6.28
CA PHE A 206 4.19 3.56 -6.07
C PHE A 206 4.16 4.10 -4.63
N ILE A 207 4.39 3.22 -3.65
CA ILE A 207 4.34 3.55 -2.23
C ILE A 207 5.32 2.64 -1.48
N ASN A 208 6.18 3.26 -0.67
CA ASN A 208 7.20 2.57 0.13
C ASN A 208 6.79 2.51 1.60
N SER A 209 7.42 1.63 2.39
CA SER A 209 7.13 1.51 3.83
C SER A 209 8.09 2.29 4.74
N TRP A 210 9.10 2.97 4.21
CA TRP A 210 10.17 3.62 4.98
C TRP A 210 9.76 5.04 5.42
N ASN A 211 9.69 5.28 6.73
CA ASN A 211 9.30 6.59 7.27
C ASN A 211 9.92 6.83 8.66
N ASP A 212 9.94 8.09 9.13
CA ASP A 212 10.35 8.46 10.49
C ASP A 212 9.14 8.37 11.44
N TYR A 213 8.54 7.17 11.54
CA TYR A 213 7.28 6.93 12.26
C TYR A 213 7.31 7.37 13.73
N PHE A 214 8.50 7.39 14.35
CA PHE A 214 8.69 7.82 15.73
C PHE A 214 9.09 9.29 15.88
N ASN A 215 9.31 10.03 14.78
CA ASN A 215 9.83 11.40 14.77
C ASN A 215 11.16 11.51 15.56
N LEU A 216 12.08 10.59 15.28
CA LEU A 216 13.38 10.43 15.95
C LEU A 216 14.57 10.68 15.01
N GLN A 217 14.31 11.11 13.77
CA GLN A 217 15.28 11.13 12.67
C GLN A 217 15.88 9.74 12.44
N ALA A 218 15.03 8.73 12.39
CA ALA A 218 15.41 7.33 12.24
C ALA A 218 14.40 6.57 11.35
N LEU A 219 14.75 6.36 10.08
CA LEU A 219 13.88 5.68 9.13
C LEU A 219 13.88 4.17 9.36
N HIS A 220 12.68 3.60 9.41
CA HIS A 220 12.47 2.16 9.40
C HIS A 220 11.22 1.82 8.56
N PRO A 221 11.08 0.56 8.10
CA PRO A 221 9.85 0.08 7.47
C PRO A 221 8.64 0.20 8.40
N TYR A 222 7.45 0.09 7.82
CA TYR A 222 6.19 0.05 8.56
C TYR A 222 6.20 -1.06 9.63
N ILE A 223 5.59 -0.83 10.79
CA ILE A 223 5.54 -1.83 11.88
C ILE A 223 4.13 -2.42 11.91
N ASP A 224 4.02 -3.75 11.81
CA ASP A 224 2.74 -4.44 11.97
C ASP A 224 2.88 -5.79 12.66
N ALA A 225 1.75 -6.27 13.17
CA ALA A 225 1.53 -7.63 13.66
C ALA A 225 1.11 -8.53 12.50
N ILE A 226 2.01 -9.39 12.03
CA ILE A 226 1.65 -10.47 11.10
C ILE A 226 1.39 -11.75 11.88
N MET A 227 0.45 -12.55 11.38
CA MET A 227 0.34 -13.93 11.83
C MET A 227 1.48 -14.75 11.23
N GLU A 228 2.15 -15.53 12.07
CA GLU A 228 3.07 -16.57 11.65
C GLU A 228 2.25 -17.62 10.87
N VAL A 229 2.48 -17.66 9.56
CA VAL A 229 1.93 -18.69 8.68
C VAL A 229 2.68 -19.97 9.00
N ASP A 230 2.02 -20.90 9.70
CA ASP A 230 2.53 -22.25 9.87
C ASP A 230 2.71 -22.87 8.48
N THR A 231 3.95 -22.90 8.00
CA THR A 231 4.33 -23.52 6.73
C THR A 231 4.28 -25.03 6.92
N GLY A 232 3.05 -25.56 7.00
CA GLY A 232 2.78 -26.96 7.24
C GLY A 232 3.60 -27.82 6.28
N THR A 233 4.51 -28.62 6.83
CA THR A 233 5.32 -29.54 6.04
C THR A 233 4.37 -30.43 5.23
N PRO A 234 4.55 -30.58 3.90
CA PRO A 234 3.69 -31.46 3.11
C PRO A 234 3.67 -32.85 3.74
N GLY A 235 2.50 -33.26 4.22
CA GLY A 235 2.35 -34.55 4.88
C GLY A 235 2.83 -35.65 3.95
N THR A 236 3.71 -36.52 4.46
CA THR A 236 4.19 -37.68 3.71
C THR A 236 2.98 -38.48 3.19
N PRO A 237 2.89 -38.77 1.87
CA PRO A 237 1.78 -39.54 1.33
C PRO A 237 1.58 -40.83 2.12
N GLY A 238 0.37 -41.01 2.66
CA GLY A 238 0.05 -42.17 3.47
C GLY A 238 0.31 -43.45 2.70
N THR A 239 1.02 -44.40 3.31
CA THR A 239 1.24 -45.72 2.72
C THR A 239 -0.11 -46.40 2.44
N PRO A 240 -0.36 -46.95 1.24
CA PRO A 240 -1.60 -47.64 0.94
C PRO A 240 -1.89 -48.75 1.95
N GLY A 241 -3.11 -48.75 2.50
CA GLY A 241 -3.52 -49.75 3.47
C GLY A 241 -3.50 -51.17 2.88
N ALA A 242 -2.97 -52.12 3.63
CA ALA A 242 -2.98 -53.52 3.23
C ALA A 242 -4.42 -54.06 3.10
N PRO A 243 -4.74 -54.90 2.09
CA PRO A 243 -6.07 -55.47 1.92
C PRO A 243 -6.51 -56.28 3.16
N GLY A 244 -7.76 -56.08 3.59
CA GLY A 244 -8.34 -56.80 4.71
C GLY A 244 -8.52 -58.29 4.43
N ALA A 245 -8.21 -59.13 5.43
CA ALA A 245 -8.40 -60.58 5.34
C ALA A 245 -9.90 -60.97 5.39
N PRO A 246 -10.34 -62.04 4.70
CA PRO A 246 -11.73 -62.50 4.74
C PRO A 246 -12.15 -62.99 6.14
N GLY A 247 -13.37 -62.64 6.57
CA GLY A 247 -13.93 -63.07 7.85
C GLY A 247 -14.50 -64.50 7.85
N THR A 248 -14.57 -65.10 9.04
CA THR A 248 -15.19 -66.42 9.29
C THR A 248 -16.33 -66.34 10.33
N PRO A 249 -17.27 -67.32 10.39
CA PRO A 249 -18.59 -67.14 11.02
C PRO A 249 -18.68 -67.53 12.52
N ALA A 250 -19.87 -67.34 13.11
CA ALA A 250 -20.10 -67.17 14.55
C ALA A 250 -20.58 -68.41 15.36
N GLY A 251 -20.48 -68.26 16.70
CA GLY A 251 -21.10 -69.06 17.78
C GLY A 251 -20.20 -69.04 19.04
N THR A 252 -20.58 -69.09 20.32
CA THR A 252 -21.83 -69.13 21.13
C THR A 252 -21.38 -69.07 22.64
N PRO A 253 -22.25 -68.88 23.66
CA PRO A 253 -21.85 -68.18 24.91
C PRO A 253 -21.88 -68.96 26.27
N GLY A 254 -21.30 -68.35 27.32
CA GLY A 254 -21.38 -68.68 28.76
C GLY A 254 -20.14 -68.17 29.54
N ALA A 255 -20.10 -67.85 30.84
CA ALA A 255 -21.08 -67.79 31.96
C ALA A 255 -20.52 -66.84 33.09
N PRO A 256 -21.25 -66.48 34.17
CA PRO A 256 -20.97 -65.29 35.01
C PRO A 256 -20.32 -65.54 36.40
N GLY A 257 -19.84 -64.46 37.06
CA GLY A 257 -19.39 -64.45 38.47
C GLY A 257 -19.34 -63.03 39.11
N THR A 258 -19.67 -62.93 40.41
CA THR A 258 -19.88 -61.71 41.23
C THR A 258 -18.91 -61.67 42.45
N PRO A 259 -19.04 -60.80 43.49
CA PRO A 259 -19.02 -59.32 43.55
C PRO A 259 -18.11 -58.76 44.70
N ALA A 260 -18.31 -57.47 45.04
CA ALA A 260 -18.16 -56.80 46.36
C ALA A 260 -16.93 -55.88 46.64
N GLY A 261 -17.20 -54.70 47.22
CA GLY A 261 -16.18 -53.72 47.63
C GLY A 261 -16.68 -52.26 47.79
N ALA A 262 -17.49 -51.97 48.80
CA ALA A 262 -17.82 -50.61 49.30
C ALA A 262 -17.42 -50.55 50.81
N PRO A 263 -17.61 -49.46 51.60
CA PRO A 263 -17.99 -48.04 51.36
C PRO A 263 -16.87 -47.08 51.91
N GLY A 264 -16.99 -45.74 52.13
CA GLY A 264 -18.13 -44.84 52.31
C GLY A 264 -17.72 -43.36 52.57
N THR A 265 -18.71 -42.55 52.95
CA THR A 265 -18.75 -41.07 53.12
C THR A 265 -18.47 -40.65 54.59
N PRO A 266 -18.81 -39.43 55.14
CA PRO A 266 -19.31 -38.14 54.60
C PRO A 266 -18.68 -36.85 55.20
N GLY A 267 -19.18 -35.67 54.80
CA GLY A 267 -19.26 -34.48 55.66
C GLY A 267 -19.67 -33.13 55.00
N ILE A 268 -20.78 -32.51 55.44
CA ILE A 268 -21.35 -31.18 55.03
C ILE A 268 -21.70 -30.46 56.35
N PRO A 269 -21.45 -29.14 56.62
CA PRO A 269 -22.22 -27.96 56.12
C PRO A 269 -21.38 -26.65 55.95
N GLY A 270 -21.87 -25.46 55.55
CA GLY A 270 -23.23 -24.93 55.34
C GLY A 270 -23.26 -23.56 54.60
N VAL A 271 -24.35 -22.79 54.72
CA VAL A 271 -24.86 -21.73 53.79
C VAL A 271 -25.57 -20.61 54.59
N PRO A 272 -25.76 -19.31 54.17
CA PRO A 272 -25.50 -18.58 52.88
C PRO A 272 -24.74 -17.22 53.00
N GLY A 273 -24.65 -16.44 51.89
CA GLY A 273 -25.02 -14.99 51.93
C GLY A 273 -24.18 -13.91 51.20
N THR A 274 -24.88 -13.10 50.37
CA THR A 274 -24.65 -11.66 50.03
C THR A 274 -23.49 -11.18 49.11
N SER A 275 -23.86 -10.34 48.12
CA SER A 275 -23.03 -9.34 47.38
C SER A 275 -22.41 -8.28 48.33
N PRO A 276 -21.33 -7.53 47.98
CA PRO A 276 -21.14 -6.83 46.68
C PRO A 276 -19.69 -6.64 46.14
N GLY A 277 -19.57 -6.02 44.95
CA GLY A 277 -18.34 -5.34 44.51
C GLY A 277 -17.85 -5.69 43.10
N THR A 278 -17.74 -4.68 42.23
CA THR A 278 -17.03 -4.76 40.94
C THR A 278 -15.51 -4.60 41.13
N PRO A 279 -14.67 -5.54 40.66
CA PRO A 279 -13.23 -5.34 40.56
C PRO A 279 -12.81 -4.54 39.31
N PRO A 280 -11.56 -4.04 39.23
CA PRO A 280 -11.08 -3.21 38.11
C PRO A 280 -10.89 -4.00 36.80
N GLY A 281 -10.71 -3.26 35.71
CA GLY A 281 -10.62 -3.79 34.34
C GLY A 281 -9.60 -4.92 34.16
N SER A 282 -9.99 -5.93 33.39
CA SER A 282 -9.16 -7.08 33.05
C SER A 282 -7.83 -6.66 32.40
N PRO A 283 -6.71 -7.33 32.69
CA PRO A 283 -5.54 -7.33 31.84
C PRO A 283 -5.93 -7.69 30.40
N GLY A 284 -5.25 -7.11 29.41
CA GLY A 284 -5.49 -7.43 28.01
C GLY A 284 -5.39 -8.94 27.76
N SER A 285 -6.31 -9.48 26.96
CA SER A 285 -6.26 -10.89 26.54
C SER A 285 -4.88 -11.22 25.97
N PRO A 286 -4.28 -12.37 26.32
CA PRO A 286 -2.99 -12.75 25.78
C PRO A 286 -3.05 -12.80 24.25
N VAL A 287 -2.09 -12.16 23.60
CA VAL A 287 -1.92 -12.22 22.14
C VAL A 287 -1.68 -13.70 21.77
N PRO A 288 -2.33 -14.23 20.72
CA PRO A 288 -2.10 -15.60 20.27
C PRO A 288 -0.62 -15.88 20.00
N SER A 289 -0.15 -17.08 20.35
CA SER A 289 1.27 -17.48 20.33
C SER A 289 1.95 -17.46 18.95
N ASN A 290 1.20 -17.17 17.90
CA ASN A 290 1.59 -17.16 16.49
C ASN A 290 1.46 -15.75 15.86
N VAL A 291 1.63 -14.69 16.65
CA VAL A 291 1.67 -13.31 16.15
C VAL A 291 3.08 -12.74 16.32
N ILE A 292 3.69 -12.35 15.21
CA ILE A 292 5.01 -11.72 15.17
C ILE A 292 4.82 -10.26 14.78
N VAL A 293 5.29 -9.34 15.63
CA VAL A 293 5.46 -7.93 15.24
C VAL A 293 6.86 -7.71 14.71
N GLN A 294 6.95 -7.07 13.55
CA GLN A 294 8.19 -6.84 12.84
C GLN A 294 8.12 -5.58 11.98
N PHE A 295 9.27 -5.11 11.51
CA PHE A 295 9.37 -4.19 10.39
C PHE A 295 8.96 -4.94 9.12
N LEU A 296 7.92 -4.44 8.47
CA LEU A 296 7.20 -5.09 7.38
C LEU A 296 7.27 -4.24 6.11
N GLU A 297 7.69 -4.88 5.03
CA GLU A 297 7.90 -4.21 3.74
C GLU A 297 6.62 -4.17 2.91
N PHE A 298 6.48 -3.12 2.12
CA PHE A 298 5.56 -3.07 1.00
C PHE A 298 6.20 -3.74 -0.21
N LYS A 299 5.40 -4.16 -1.20
CA LYS A 299 5.91 -4.79 -2.44
C LYS A 299 6.97 -3.93 -3.16
N PHE A 300 6.85 -2.62 -3.11
CA PHE A 300 7.78 -1.65 -3.68
C PHE A 300 9.21 -1.77 -3.10
N ASP A 301 9.32 -1.94 -1.78
CA ASP A 301 10.62 -1.89 -1.07
C ASP A 301 11.58 -3.02 -1.47
N ARG A 302 11.04 -4.14 -1.98
CA ARG A 302 11.78 -5.30 -2.48
C ARG A 302 12.91 -4.93 -3.44
N ASN A 303 12.67 -3.89 -4.25
CA ASN A 303 13.56 -3.45 -5.31
C ASN A 303 14.35 -2.18 -4.94
N LEU A 304 14.18 -1.63 -3.74
CA LEU A 304 14.98 -0.49 -3.29
C LEU A 304 16.41 -0.92 -2.92
N VAL A 305 17.37 -0.14 -3.41
CA VAL A 305 18.81 -0.34 -3.20
C VAL A 305 19.52 0.97 -2.84
N LEU A 306 20.59 0.87 -2.06
CA LEU A 306 21.56 1.95 -1.86
C LEU A 306 22.51 2.01 -3.06
N LEU A 307 22.58 3.14 -3.77
CA LEU A 307 23.25 3.20 -5.08
C LEU A 307 24.76 2.98 -4.99
N LYS A 308 25.41 3.45 -3.91
CA LYS A 308 26.87 3.32 -3.71
C LYS A 308 27.35 1.92 -3.36
N SER A 309 26.53 1.12 -2.67
CA SER A 309 26.89 -0.24 -2.23
C SER A 309 26.17 -1.35 -2.99
N GLY A 310 25.08 -1.02 -3.71
CA GLY A 310 24.13 -2.00 -4.26
C GLY A 310 23.38 -2.79 -3.20
N GLN A 311 23.45 -2.39 -1.93
CA GLN A 311 22.79 -3.09 -0.83
C GLN A 311 21.28 -2.91 -0.92
N SER A 312 20.53 -4.01 -0.90
CA SER A 312 19.06 -3.93 -0.90
C SER A 312 18.53 -3.44 0.44
N LEU A 313 17.52 -2.58 0.42
CA LEU A 313 16.84 -2.14 1.64
C LEU A 313 16.15 -3.32 2.34
N SER A 314 15.72 -4.37 1.62
CA SER A 314 15.28 -5.62 2.25
C SER A 314 16.33 -6.25 3.16
N SER A 315 17.62 -6.24 2.81
CA SER A 315 18.69 -6.74 3.69
C SER A 315 18.89 -5.87 4.94
N ILE A 316 18.52 -4.59 4.88
CA ILE A 316 18.56 -3.64 5.99
C ILE A 316 17.33 -3.87 6.89
N THR A 317 16.14 -4.08 6.31
CA THR A 317 14.95 -4.54 7.01
C THR A 317 15.21 -5.83 7.80
N ASP A 318 15.95 -6.79 7.23
CA ASP A 318 16.30 -8.04 7.91
C ASP A 318 17.24 -7.81 9.10
N GLN A 319 18.17 -6.85 8.99
CA GLN A 319 18.99 -6.40 10.12
C GLN A 319 18.15 -5.70 11.20
N LEU A 320 17.19 -4.85 10.82
CA LEU A 320 16.25 -4.23 11.76
C LEU A 320 15.38 -5.28 12.47
N ASN A 321 14.93 -6.33 11.77
CA ASN A 321 14.12 -7.43 12.31
C ASN A 321 14.86 -8.41 13.25
N THR A 322 16.16 -8.18 13.50
CA THR A 322 16.86 -8.78 14.64
C THR A 322 16.44 -8.14 15.98
N PHE A 323 15.90 -6.91 15.97
CA PHE A 323 15.18 -6.34 17.10
C PHE A 323 13.91 -7.15 17.40
N LYS A 324 13.55 -7.27 18.68
CA LYS A 324 12.36 -8.01 19.14
C LYS A 324 11.43 -7.07 19.90
N PHE A 325 10.21 -6.95 19.39
CA PHE A 325 9.15 -6.16 20.00
C PHE A 325 8.54 -6.92 21.18
N ASP A 326 8.55 -6.32 22.37
CA ASP A 326 7.81 -6.83 23.52
C ASP A 326 6.42 -6.19 23.56
N LEU A 327 5.41 -6.97 23.16
CA LEU A 327 4.02 -6.52 23.05
C LEU A 327 3.31 -6.38 24.40
N ASN A 328 3.97 -6.75 25.50
CA ASN A 328 3.48 -6.50 26.85
C ASN A 328 3.82 -5.08 27.34
N LEU A 329 4.67 -4.35 26.60
CA LEU A 329 5.09 -3.00 26.94
C LEU A 329 4.18 -1.94 26.26
N PRO A 330 3.87 -0.83 26.95
CA PRO A 330 3.36 0.38 26.33
C PRO A 330 4.26 0.91 25.19
N ASN A 331 3.65 1.57 24.20
CA ASN A 331 4.34 2.05 23.00
C ASN A 331 5.58 2.91 23.29
N ASP A 332 5.55 3.77 24.32
CA ASP A 332 6.68 4.59 24.73
C ASP A 332 7.84 3.75 25.27
N LEU A 333 7.56 2.65 25.98
CA LEU A 333 8.58 1.72 26.45
C LEU A 333 9.14 0.86 25.31
N ILE A 334 8.33 0.51 24.31
CA ILE A 334 8.79 -0.13 23.06
C ILE A 334 9.76 0.82 22.33
N ILE A 335 9.38 2.08 22.11
CA ILE A 335 10.22 3.09 21.44
C ILE A 335 11.53 3.31 22.23
N ASN A 336 11.45 3.45 23.55
CA ASN A 336 12.64 3.56 24.41
C ASN A 336 13.54 2.32 24.37
N SER A 337 12.98 1.14 24.11
CA SER A 337 13.77 -0.10 23.94
C SER A 337 14.42 -0.16 22.56
N PHE A 338 13.73 0.31 21.51
CA PHE A 338 14.31 0.47 20.19
C PHE A 338 15.46 1.48 20.19
N ILE A 339 15.30 2.66 20.80
CA ILE A 339 16.36 3.70 20.90
C ILE A 339 17.66 3.15 21.54
N LYS A 340 17.55 2.22 22.50
CA LYS A 340 18.69 1.59 23.18
C LYS A 340 19.30 0.41 22.39
N SER A 341 18.67 0.00 21.29
CA SER A 341 19.09 -1.15 20.50
C SER A 341 20.16 -0.77 19.45
N PRO A 342 21.03 -1.71 19.03
CA PRO A 342 21.94 -1.50 17.91
C PRO A 342 21.22 -1.09 16.60
N GLN A 343 19.99 -1.55 16.40
CA GLN A 343 19.17 -1.33 15.22
C GLN A 343 18.76 0.15 15.06
N PHE A 344 18.69 0.92 16.13
CA PHE A 344 18.42 2.37 16.06
C PHE A 344 19.52 3.13 15.30
N GLN A 345 20.78 2.71 15.39
CA GLN A 345 21.85 3.34 14.60
C GLN A 345 21.75 2.99 13.10
N ILE A 346 21.20 1.82 12.76
CA ILE A 346 20.89 1.47 11.37
C ILE A 346 19.78 2.38 10.83
N ALA A 347 18.70 2.57 11.60
CA ALA A 347 17.60 3.45 11.24
C ALA A 347 18.02 4.93 11.09
N LYS A 348 18.90 5.42 11.98
CA LYS A 348 19.52 6.75 11.84
C LYS A 348 20.37 6.89 10.56
N ASN A 349 21.16 5.87 10.24
CA ASN A 349 21.94 5.88 8.99
C ASN A 349 21.01 5.93 7.77
N MET A 350 19.90 5.16 7.80
CA MET A 350 18.87 5.21 6.76
C MET A 350 18.20 6.58 6.67
N TYR A 351 17.98 7.30 7.77
CA TYR A 351 17.51 8.68 7.73
C TYR A 351 18.48 9.60 6.99
N THR A 352 19.78 9.55 7.31
CA THR A 352 20.78 10.34 6.58
C THR A 352 20.78 10.04 5.07
N LEU A 353 20.62 8.77 4.68
CA LEU A 353 20.55 8.35 3.26
C LEU A 353 19.23 8.79 2.60
N GLY A 354 18.11 8.75 3.32
CA GLY A 354 16.80 9.24 2.86
C GLY A 354 16.70 10.77 2.73
N THR A 355 17.67 11.50 3.26
CA THR A 355 17.81 12.97 3.15
C THR A 355 19.13 13.40 2.49
N THR A 356 19.75 12.51 1.69
CA THR A 356 20.93 12.83 0.87
C THR A 356 20.64 12.47 -0.59
N HIS A 357 20.72 13.47 -1.47
CA HIS A 357 20.43 13.35 -2.90
C HIS A 357 21.19 12.19 -3.56
N GLY A 358 20.47 11.35 -4.31
CA GLY A 358 21.06 10.28 -5.12
C GLY A 358 21.63 9.09 -4.35
N GLU A 359 21.23 8.85 -3.09
CA GLU A 359 21.70 7.67 -2.33
C GLU A 359 20.82 6.42 -2.52
N ILE A 360 19.54 6.58 -2.83
CA ILE A 360 18.56 5.48 -2.91
C ILE A 360 17.93 5.43 -4.32
N GLY A 361 17.65 4.24 -4.82
CA GLY A 361 16.83 4.06 -6.02
C GLY A 361 16.16 2.70 -6.09
N PHE A 362 15.22 2.57 -7.02
CA PHE A 362 14.51 1.35 -7.34
C PHE A 362 15.19 0.63 -8.51
N LEU A 363 15.59 -0.61 -8.30
CA LEU A 363 16.30 -1.43 -9.29
C LEU A 363 15.33 -2.01 -10.34
N LEU A 364 15.60 -1.70 -11.62
CA LEU A 364 14.76 -2.02 -12.77
C LEU A 364 15.15 -3.30 -13.54
N THR A 365 16.29 -3.93 -13.20
CA THR A 365 16.66 -5.25 -13.77
C THR A 365 17.14 -6.21 -12.66
N PRO A 366 16.77 -7.51 -12.71
CA PRO A 366 17.38 -8.53 -11.86
C PRO A 366 18.83 -8.87 -12.23
N ASP A 367 19.36 -8.39 -13.37
CA ASP A 367 20.73 -8.71 -13.83
C ASP A 367 21.83 -8.10 -12.93
N VAL A 368 21.50 -7.06 -12.18
CA VAL A 368 22.38 -6.42 -11.21
C VAL A 368 22.48 -7.30 -9.97
N GLN A 369 23.69 -7.75 -9.65
CA GLN A 369 23.93 -8.58 -8.47
C GLN A 369 23.66 -7.80 -7.17
N PRO A 370 22.95 -8.38 -6.19
CA PRO A 370 22.76 -7.76 -4.89
C PRO A 370 24.10 -7.47 -4.19
N ASN A 371 24.19 -6.33 -3.50
CA ASN A 371 25.35 -5.91 -2.72
C ASN A 371 26.64 -5.66 -3.54
N THR A 372 26.53 -5.33 -4.83
CA THR A 372 27.64 -4.83 -5.64
C THR A 372 27.49 -3.34 -5.95
N THR A 373 28.53 -2.53 -5.71
CA THR A 373 28.56 -1.11 -6.10
C THR A 373 28.18 -0.93 -7.56
N LEU A 374 27.18 -0.08 -7.81
CA LEU A 374 26.66 0.17 -9.15
C LEU A 374 27.57 1.14 -9.91
N THR A 375 27.82 0.87 -11.19
CA THR A 375 28.49 1.83 -12.08
C THR A 375 27.54 2.97 -12.46
N ALA A 376 28.09 4.09 -12.93
CA ALA A 376 27.29 5.20 -13.43
C ALA A 376 26.35 4.79 -14.58
N ASP A 377 26.80 3.88 -15.46
CA ASP A 377 25.97 3.30 -16.53
C ASP A 377 24.84 2.44 -15.96
N GLN A 378 25.12 1.58 -14.97
CA GLN A 378 24.09 0.78 -14.31
C GLN A 378 23.04 1.65 -13.60
N ILE A 379 23.45 2.74 -12.94
CA ILE A 379 22.50 3.69 -12.33
C ILE A 379 21.67 4.40 -13.41
N ARG A 380 22.31 4.87 -14.49
CA ARG A 380 21.61 5.54 -15.60
C ARG A 380 20.57 4.62 -16.26
N ASP A 381 20.95 3.40 -16.58
CA ASP A 381 20.14 2.52 -17.43
C ASP A 381 19.18 1.63 -16.64
N ASN A 382 19.59 1.16 -15.46
CA ASN A 382 18.91 0.09 -14.72
C ASN A 382 18.31 0.54 -13.37
N VAL A 383 18.33 1.83 -13.03
CA VAL A 383 17.76 2.34 -11.76
C VAL A 383 16.81 3.50 -12.02
N LEU A 384 15.69 3.52 -11.31
CA LEU A 384 14.87 4.71 -11.11
C LEU A 384 15.27 5.35 -9.77
N ILE A 385 15.90 6.52 -9.80
CA ILE A 385 16.38 7.21 -8.59
C ILE A 385 15.16 7.80 -7.85
N VAL A 386 15.09 7.59 -6.54
CA VAL A 386 13.99 8.11 -5.71
C VAL A 386 14.38 9.39 -4.99
N GLU A 387 13.38 10.22 -4.69
CA GLU A 387 13.55 11.53 -4.09
C GLU A 387 14.19 11.43 -2.70
N THR A 388 15.41 11.96 -2.58
CA THR A 388 16.23 11.94 -1.36
C THR A 388 16.93 13.28 -1.12
N SER A 389 16.66 14.32 -1.89
CA SER A 389 17.22 15.67 -1.72
C SER A 389 16.59 16.45 -0.55
N LEU A 390 15.35 16.09 -0.18
CA LEU A 390 14.59 16.76 0.88
C LEU A 390 15.24 16.56 2.25
N ASN A 391 15.57 17.67 2.91
CA ASN A 391 16.20 17.71 4.23
C ASN A 391 15.56 18.84 5.09
N PRO A 392 14.86 18.54 6.19
CA PRO A 392 14.65 17.21 6.79
C PRO A 392 13.81 16.27 5.91
N PHE A 393 13.74 15.00 6.29
CA PHE A 393 12.90 14.00 5.61
C PHE A 393 11.45 14.45 5.63
N VAL A 394 10.78 14.41 4.48
CA VAL A 394 9.37 14.75 4.33
C VAL A 394 8.61 13.46 4.12
N SER A 395 7.87 13.01 5.14
CA SER A 395 6.94 11.88 5.02
C SER A 395 6.01 12.08 3.81
N SER A 396 5.65 10.99 3.13
CA SER A 396 4.95 10.98 1.81
C SER A 396 5.85 11.37 0.64
N SER A 397 6.63 12.45 0.75
CA SER A 397 7.42 12.97 -0.36
C SER A 397 8.76 12.22 -0.56
N SER A 398 9.62 12.17 0.46
CA SER A 398 10.91 11.49 0.44
C SER A 398 10.75 9.97 0.24
N ILE A 399 11.52 9.37 -0.68
CA ILE A 399 11.45 7.95 -1.12
C ILE A 399 10.11 7.58 -1.80
N GLY A 400 9.03 8.33 -1.55
CA GLY A 400 7.71 8.17 -2.18
C GLY A 400 7.63 8.67 -3.62
N HIS A 401 8.64 9.39 -4.09
CA HIS A 401 8.69 10.03 -5.40
C HIS A 401 9.97 9.71 -6.17
N VAL A 402 10.02 10.06 -7.46
CA VAL A 402 11.26 10.05 -8.25
C VAL A 402 12.05 11.34 -8.03
N ASP A 403 13.37 11.24 -8.17
CA ASP A 403 14.31 12.36 -8.00
C ASP A 403 14.00 13.56 -8.90
N PHE A 404 13.71 14.72 -8.30
CA PHE A 404 13.18 15.86 -9.04
C PHE A 404 14.10 16.37 -10.15
N ASP A 405 15.36 16.64 -9.82
CA ASP A 405 16.35 17.18 -10.75
C ASP A 405 16.67 16.19 -11.89
N THR A 406 16.66 14.88 -11.60
CA THR A 406 16.87 13.84 -12.61
C THR A 406 15.71 13.76 -13.61
N TYR A 407 14.46 13.85 -13.13
CA TYR A 407 13.29 13.45 -13.94
C TYR A 407 12.41 14.59 -14.46
N ILE A 408 12.51 15.83 -13.96
CA ILE A 408 11.64 16.97 -14.35
C ILE A 408 11.56 17.21 -15.87
N ASN A 409 12.64 17.01 -16.61
CA ASN A 409 12.72 17.18 -18.07
C ASN A 409 12.81 15.85 -18.85
N SER A 410 12.62 14.73 -18.17
CA SER A 410 12.58 13.37 -18.77
C SER A 410 11.15 12.99 -19.19
N SER A 411 10.96 11.76 -19.68
CA SER A 411 9.65 11.14 -19.87
C SER A 411 9.10 10.42 -18.62
N ASP A 412 9.91 10.23 -17.57
CA ASP A 412 9.53 9.62 -16.28
C ASP A 412 9.10 10.68 -15.24
N PHE A 413 8.53 11.80 -15.71
CA PHE A 413 8.25 13.02 -14.94
C PHE A 413 6.95 12.98 -14.11
N LEU A 414 6.17 11.90 -14.16
CA LEU A 414 4.84 11.87 -13.53
C LEU A 414 4.90 11.81 -12.00
N MET A 415 5.90 11.15 -11.42
CA MET A 415 6.00 10.91 -9.97
C MET A 415 6.94 11.88 -9.25
N LEU A 416 6.91 13.16 -9.59
CA LEU A 416 7.69 14.22 -8.92
C LEU A 416 6.96 14.68 -7.64
N PHE A 417 7.66 14.89 -6.53
CA PHE A 417 7.05 15.27 -5.24
C PHE A 417 6.37 16.65 -5.23
N THR A 418 6.60 17.46 -6.26
CA THR A 418 6.00 18.78 -6.43
C THR A 418 5.66 18.98 -7.89
N TYR A 419 4.52 19.62 -8.14
CA TYR A 419 4.07 19.92 -9.48
C TYR A 419 4.95 20.99 -10.17
N PRO A 420 5.47 20.75 -11.39
CA PRO A 420 6.18 21.77 -12.15
C PRO A 420 5.25 22.90 -12.65
N HIS A 421 5.34 24.06 -12.01
CA HIS A 421 4.53 25.26 -12.28
C HIS A 421 4.45 25.65 -13.77
N GLY A 422 3.26 26.05 -14.22
CA GLY A 422 3.07 26.61 -15.56
C GLY A 422 3.35 25.64 -16.72
N LYS A 423 3.26 24.33 -16.50
CA LYS A 423 3.45 23.28 -17.53
C LYS A 423 2.28 22.30 -17.54
N THR A 424 1.47 22.32 -18.59
CA THR A 424 0.41 21.32 -18.80
C THR A 424 1.01 19.93 -18.99
N LEU A 425 0.22 18.87 -18.73
CA LEU A 425 0.60 17.49 -18.99
C LEU A 425 1.01 17.29 -20.46
N ALA A 426 0.29 17.96 -21.38
CA ALA A 426 0.57 17.97 -22.80
C ALA A 426 1.98 18.52 -23.11
N GLU A 427 2.34 19.69 -22.57
CA GLU A 427 3.69 20.28 -22.75
C GLU A 427 4.79 19.39 -22.17
N MET A 428 4.55 18.73 -21.03
CA MET A 428 5.54 17.83 -20.42
C MET A 428 5.80 16.59 -21.28
N MET A 429 4.75 16.00 -21.86
CA MET A 429 4.86 14.86 -22.77
C MET A 429 5.47 15.24 -24.12
N ASP A 430 5.12 16.41 -24.66
CA ASP A 430 5.67 16.90 -25.93
C ASP A 430 7.19 17.18 -25.81
N ARG A 431 7.60 17.95 -24.79
CA ARG A 431 9.00 18.23 -24.44
C ARG A 431 9.85 16.96 -24.29
N SER A 432 9.27 15.89 -23.74
CA SER A 432 9.96 14.62 -23.51
C SER A 432 9.81 13.61 -24.66
N ASN A 433 9.16 13.99 -25.76
CA ASN A 433 8.78 13.12 -26.89
C ASN A 433 8.00 11.86 -26.46
N SER A 434 7.28 11.93 -25.34
CA SER A 434 6.56 10.80 -24.76
C SER A 434 5.13 10.65 -25.30
N THR A 435 4.52 11.71 -25.84
CA THR A 435 3.10 11.81 -26.21
C THR A 435 2.55 10.62 -27.00
N ASN A 436 3.35 10.04 -27.91
CA ASN A 436 2.96 8.91 -28.77
C ASN A 436 3.82 7.64 -28.54
N THR A 437 4.66 7.60 -27.50
CA THR A 437 5.60 6.49 -27.24
C THR A 437 5.35 5.86 -25.87
N TYR A 438 5.24 6.67 -24.81
CA TYR A 438 5.04 6.21 -23.44
C TYR A 438 3.84 6.87 -22.74
N GLY A 439 3.37 8.01 -23.26
CA GLY A 439 2.40 8.86 -22.57
C GLY A 439 3.02 9.53 -21.34
N PRO A 440 2.24 9.78 -20.29
CA PRO A 440 2.74 10.42 -19.07
C PRO A 440 3.51 9.44 -18.17
N ILE A 441 3.29 8.13 -18.34
CA ILE A 441 3.98 7.09 -17.57
C ILE A 441 5.20 6.65 -18.39
N GLY A 442 6.36 7.23 -18.08
CA GLY A 442 7.63 6.99 -18.79
C GLY A 442 8.15 5.54 -18.75
N PRO A 443 9.23 5.25 -19.50
CA PRO A 443 9.75 3.89 -19.66
C PRO A 443 10.22 3.25 -18.35
N LYS A 444 10.83 4.01 -17.42
CA LYS A 444 11.26 3.47 -16.12
C LYS A 444 10.07 3.27 -15.18
N LEU A 445 9.10 4.18 -15.17
CA LEU A 445 7.84 4.04 -14.42
C LEU A 445 7.02 2.83 -14.92
N ARG A 446 6.94 2.61 -16.24
CA ARG A 446 6.35 1.41 -16.85
C ARG A 446 7.07 0.14 -16.40
N THR A 447 8.40 0.13 -16.45
CA THR A 447 9.22 -1.01 -16.01
C THR A 447 9.02 -1.31 -14.53
N LEU A 448 8.95 -0.28 -13.67
CA LEU A 448 8.64 -0.41 -12.25
C LEU A 448 7.26 -1.05 -12.00
N LEU A 449 6.21 -0.59 -12.68
CA LEU A 449 4.87 -1.19 -12.57
C LEU A 449 4.88 -2.68 -13.00
N GLY A 450 5.66 -3.02 -14.03
CA GLY A 450 5.90 -4.41 -14.43
C GLY A 450 6.55 -5.26 -13.33
N ILE A 451 7.55 -4.71 -12.63
CA ILE A 451 8.27 -5.36 -11.53
C ILE A 451 7.40 -5.54 -10.27
N LEU A 452 6.50 -4.60 -10.00
CA LEU A 452 5.48 -4.76 -8.96
C LEU A 452 4.58 -5.96 -9.30
N GLY A 453 4.21 -6.12 -10.57
CA GLY A 453 3.49 -7.28 -11.10
C GLY A 453 2.31 -6.94 -12.03
N TYR A 454 2.19 -5.70 -12.49
CA TYR A 454 1.23 -5.34 -13.53
C TYR A 454 1.69 -5.84 -14.90
N GLU A 455 0.74 -6.19 -15.76
CA GLU A 455 1.04 -6.46 -17.16
C GLU A 455 1.09 -5.13 -17.92
N VAL A 456 2.24 -4.84 -18.55
CA VAL A 456 2.51 -3.55 -19.19
C VAL A 456 2.40 -3.70 -20.70
N LYS A 457 1.64 -2.82 -21.35
CA LYS A 457 1.46 -2.84 -22.80
C LYS A 457 2.76 -2.48 -23.52
N SER A 458 3.13 -3.28 -24.50
CA SER A 458 4.34 -3.11 -25.31
C SER A 458 4.28 -1.93 -26.28
N SER A 459 3.06 -1.50 -26.63
CA SER A 459 2.78 -0.27 -27.36
C SER A 459 1.98 0.71 -26.50
N TYR A 460 1.84 1.93 -26.98
CA TYR A 460 1.02 2.97 -26.39
C TYR A 460 0.36 3.78 -27.50
N THR A 461 -0.87 4.22 -27.24
CA THR A 461 -1.58 5.19 -28.07
C THR A 461 -2.28 6.14 -27.11
N SER A 462 -2.13 7.45 -27.30
CA SER A 462 -2.79 8.43 -26.44
C SER A 462 -4.32 8.26 -26.52
N PRO A 463 -5.04 8.17 -25.39
CA PRO A 463 -6.50 8.02 -25.38
C PRO A 463 -7.22 9.32 -25.76
N ILE A 464 -6.51 10.45 -25.78
CA ILE A 464 -7.00 11.77 -26.19
C ILE A 464 -6.03 12.43 -27.18
N ILE A 465 -6.57 13.29 -28.03
CA ILE A 465 -5.78 14.19 -28.88
C ILE A 465 -5.77 15.55 -28.18
N PHE A 466 -4.58 16.02 -27.80
CA PHE A 466 -4.39 17.34 -27.22
C PHE A 466 -4.58 18.43 -28.28
N ASN A 467 -5.23 19.53 -27.91
CA ASN A 467 -5.44 20.64 -28.85
C ASN A 467 -4.12 21.42 -29.05
N ALA A 468 -3.48 21.21 -30.21
CA ALA A 468 -2.23 21.86 -30.62
C ALA A 468 -2.33 23.39 -30.88
N SER A 469 -3.32 24.07 -30.29
CA SER A 469 -3.59 25.50 -30.50
C SER A 469 -3.17 26.40 -29.32
N ASN A 470 -2.76 25.83 -28.18
CA ASN A 470 -2.25 26.59 -27.04
C ASN A 470 -0.71 26.56 -26.91
N THR A 471 0.01 25.90 -27.83
CA THR A 471 1.43 26.15 -28.09
C THR A 471 1.60 27.50 -28.78
N ALA A 472 1.33 28.57 -28.02
CA ALA A 472 1.79 29.89 -28.37
C ALA A 472 3.31 29.84 -28.48
N THR A 473 3.82 29.97 -29.70
CA THR A 473 5.24 30.10 -29.97
C THR A 473 5.77 31.29 -29.19
N ILE A 474 6.53 31.02 -28.12
CA ILE A 474 7.45 32.01 -27.54
C ILE A 474 8.56 32.20 -28.56
N ASN A 475 8.26 33.01 -29.58
CA ASN A 475 9.25 33.45 -30.55
C ASN A 475 10.33 34.21 -29.80
N SER A 476 11.57 33.73 -29.94
CA SER A 476 12.78 34.33 -29.39
C SER A 476 13.10 35.67 -30.09
N THR A 477 12.30 36.69 -29.79
CA THR A 477 12.55 38.09 -30.15
C THR A 477 12.04 39.02 -29.05
N ASP A 478 12.69 38.99 -27.88
CA ASP A 478 12.71 40.14 -26.99
C ASP A 478 14.15 40.46 -26.55
N THR A 479 14.92 40.99 -27.50
CA THR A 479 16.20 41.63 -27.21
C THR A 479 15.95 43.03 -26.64
N SER A 480 15.77 43.15 -25.33
CA SER A 480 16.05 44.42 -24.65
C SER A 480 16.56 44.26 -23.22
N ASN A 481 17.63 45.00 -22.93
CA ASN A 481 18.14 45.36 -21.59
C ASN A 481 18.67 44.25 -20.67
N ASN A 482 19.89 43.80 -20.99
CA ASN A 482 20.88 43.48 -19.97
C ASN A 482 21.07 44.70 -19.03
N ASN A 483 20.51 44.67 -17.82
CA ASN A 483 20.98 45.40 -16.64
C ASN A 483 20.17 45.04 -15.38
N GLU A 484 20.29 43.81 -14.90
CA GLU A 484 20.05 43.51 -13.48
C GLU A 484 21.28 42.84 -12.86
N ASN A 485 21.55 43.21 -11.61
CA ASN A 485 22.87 43.07 -11.01
C ASN A 485 23.19 41.64 -10.58
N ASN A 486 24.45 41.25 -10.76
CA ASN A 486 25.07 40.15 -10.02
C ASN A 486 24.94 40.41 -8.51
N ASN A 487 23.93 39.87 -7.82
CA ASN A 487 23.92 39.82 -6.35
C ASN A 487 23.02 38.77 -5.65
N ASP A 488 22.40 37.82 -6.36
CA ASP A 488 21.64 36.72 -5.72
C ASP A 488 22.34 35.35 -5.76
N LYS A 489 23.68 35.36 -5.57
CA LYS A 489 24.40 34.19 -5.03
C LYS A 489 24.60 34.34 -3.52
N LYS A 490 23.51 34.16 -2.77
CA LYS A 490 23.41 33.68 -1.38
C LYS A 490 22.08 34.11 -0.76
N ASN A 491 21.08 33.24 -0.79
CA ASN A 491 20.07 33.14 0.26
C ASN A 491 19.48 31.72 0.27
N ASN A 492 20.05 30.86 1.12
CA ASN A 492 19.32 29.68 1.60
C ASN A 492 18.10 30.15 2.43
N SER A 493 17.12 29.27 2.57
CA SER A 493 15.85 29.46 3.30
C SER A 493 14.81 30.41 2.68
N SER A 494 14.05 29.89 1.71
CA SER A 494 12.58 30.11 1.60
C SER A 494 12.01 29.29 0.43
N PHE A 495 11.67 28.01 0.66
CA PHE A 495 10.79 27.27 -0.26
C PHE A 495 9.42 27.97 -0.31
N GLY A 496 9.07 28.52 -1.48
CA GLY A 496 7.97 29.46 -1.66
C GLY A 496 6.60 28.82 -1.82
N LYS A 497 6.22 27.88 -0.94
CA LYS A 497 4.95 27.13 -0.96
C LYS A 497 4.61 26.58 -2.35
N ASP A 498 5.41 25.63 -2.80
CA ASP A 498 5.09 24.84 -3.98
C ASP A 498 3.95 23.85 -3.69
N GLY A 499 3.26 23.40 -4.75
CA GLY A 499 2.18 22.42 -4.65
C GLY A 499 2.75 21.02 -4.49
N ILE A 500 2.70 20.50 -3.27
CA ILE A 500 3.14 19.15 -2.92
C ILE A 500 2.05 18.14 -3.30
N LEU A 501 2.53 16.96 -3.69
CA LEU A 501 1.78 15.74 -3.95
C LEU A 501 2.19 14.71 -2.87
#